data_AF-A0A923VRY5-F1
#
_entry.id   AF-A0A923VRY5-F1
#
_cell.length_a   1.000
_cell.length_b   1.000
_cell.length_c   1.000
_cell.angle_alpha   90.00
_cell.angle_beta   90.00
_cell.angle_gamma   90.00
#
_symmetry.space_group_name_H-M   'P 1'
#
loop_
_entity.id
_entity.type
_entity.pdbx_description
1 polymer ?
#
loop_
_entity_poly.entity_id
_entity_poly.type
_entity_poly.pdbx_seq_one_letter_code
_entity_poly.pdbx_strand_id
1 'polypeptide(L)'
;MKNRFLLLFIFLSLKIFSQTDGFWDKERSTYKEINVSAGQRIVVKTEDLPAGTTEFVYRITLLDENQQLANSLASILKAIPDPTGISQGSAGAVFILSKVSGDDKCKYALFSSSETAQFYKESGKTNKACLTQNEAVSKDAKRISLEKFTCFNANSNEIWFGFESKNWILKQKIILEVVPWVDYKLSRSWTIDNRKSIIALAKTSDLAKKMINSDDFCLCILEKMQKQFKFQEYQKLLAIEKTKAFKDFGNACLTEKSSNKTILNGIRLDAYQYFKKQKYKEAIDLMLNAIVDNGNANYVDYNALGTYYLYSNQYLKAIKSLKTAEKLDDAELLIKLNLAHAYLLNGDFHEAKILHKKYKSQNVTALQNWITKTKSDFEDFKKNGIQSDDFDRILKIIE
;
A
#
# COMPACT_ATOMS: atom_id res chain seq x y z
N MET A 1 62.84 14.77 -29.97
CA MET A 1 61.59 13.98 -29.86
C MET A 1 60.79 14.51 -28.68
N LYS A 2 59.64 15.13 -28.94
CA LYS A 2 58.72 15.73 -27.95
C LYS A 2 57.54 14.78 -27.75
N ASN A 3 57.35 14.25 -26.55
CA ASN A 3 56.09 13.60 -26.16
C ASN A 3 55.29 14.55 -25.26
N ARG A 4 54.14 14.99 -25.76
CA ARG A 4 53.10 15.71 -24.99
C ARG A 4 52.13 14.68 -24.45
N PHE A 5 51.98 14.60 -23.13
CA PHE A 5 50.86 13.92 -22.48
C PHE A 5 49.69 14.91 -22.38
N LEU A 6 48.56 14.56 -22.98
CA LEU A 6 47.30 15.30 -22.91
C LEU A 6 46.43 14.66 -21.83
N LEU A 7 46.21 15.33 -20.71
CA LEU A 7 45.26 14.92 -19.66
C LEU A 7 43.92 15.60 -19.93
N LEU A 8 42.93 14.82 -20.38
CA LEU A 8 41.56 15.25 -20.59
C LEU A 8 40.76 14.97 -19.30
N PHE A 9 40.45 16.01 -18.52
CA PHE A 9 39.54 15.90 -17.37
C PHE A 9 38.09 16.04 -17.84
N ILE A 10 37.33 14.94 -17.80
CA ILE A 10 35.88 14.94 -18.02
C ILE A 10 35.19 15.28 -16.70
N PHE A 11 34.63 16.49 -16.60
CA PHE A 11 33.70 16.85 -15.52
C PHE A 11 32.32 16.27 -15.83
N LEU A 12 32.02 15.10 -15.26
CA LEU A 12 30.65 14.57 -15.21
C LEU A 12 29.91 15.28 -14.06
N SER A 13 29.05 16.25 -14.37
CA SER A 13 28.15 16.84 -13.38
C SER A 13 27.05 15.84 -13.03
N LEU A 14 27.24 15.09 -11.94
CA LEU A 14 26.17 14.32 -11.30
C LEU A 14 25.12 15.31 -10.76
N LYS A 15 24.03 15.52 -11.52
CA LYS A 15 22.83 16.14 -10.97
C LYS A 15 22.16 15.11 -10.04
N ILE A 16 22.60 15.09 -8.78
CA ILE A 16 21.85 14.44 -7.71
C ILE A 16 20.61 15.32 -7.49
N PHE A 17 19.54 15.06 -8.22
CA PHE A 17 18.22 15.50 -7.80
C PHE A 17 17.86 14.69 -6.56
N SER A 18 18.11 15.26 -5.38
CA SER A 18 17.43 14.81 -4.17
C SER A 18 15.94 15.02 -4.40
N GLN A 19 15.19 13.95 -4.65
CA GLN A 19 13.73 14.04 -4.66
C GLN A 19 13.32 14.36 -3.23
N THR A 20 12.78 15.56 -3.01
CA THR A 20 12.22 15.92 -1.72
C THR A 20 10.96 15.08 -1.51
N ASP A 21 10.90 14.30 -0.43
CA ASP A 21 9.74 13.45 -0.08
C ASP A 21 8.47 14.27 0.31
N GLY A 22 8.55 15.60 0.26
CA GLY A 22 7.46 16.52 0.54
C GLY A 22 7.67 17.92 -0.04
N PHE A 23 6.86 18.87 0.45
CA PHE A 23 6.91 20.29 0.08
C PHE A 23 6.46 21.21 1.23
N TRP A 24 6.93 22.46 1.22
CA TRP A 24 6.40 23.52 2.09
C TRP A 24 5.09 24.05 1.54
N ASP A 25 4.02 23.87 2.29
CA ASP A 25 2.68 24.27 1.90
C ASP A 25 2.44 25.75 2.24
N LYS A 26 2.59 26.58 1.22
CA LYS A 26 2.51 28.04 1.33
C LYS A 26 1.07 28.53 1.26
N GLU A 27 0.19 27.77 0.62
CA GLU A 27 -1.23 28.13 0.46
C GLU A 27 -1.97 27.97 1.78
N ARG A 28 -1.61 26.94 2.56
CA ARG A 28 -2.16 26.68 3.89
C ARG A 28 -1.22 27.16 5.01
N SER A 29 -0.53 28.27 4.77
CA SER A 29 0.31 28.92 5.79
C SER A 29 -0.51 29.83 6.70
N THR A 30 -0.10 29.91 7.97
CA THR A 30 -0.66 30.88 8.92
C THR A 30 0.08 32.20 8.81
N TYR A 31 -0.67 33.29 8.71
CA TYR A 31 -0.17 34.65 8.90
C TYR A 31 -1.13 35.39 9.85
N LYS A 32 -0.65 35.85 11.01
CA LYS A 32 -1.44 36.63 11.96
C LYS A 32 -0.65 37.85 12.41
N GLU A 33 -1.30 39.02 12.32
CA GLU A 33 -0.85 40.22 13.01
C GLU A 33 -1.63 40.37 14.31
N ILE A 34 -0.92 40.52 15.42
CA ILE A 34 -1.52 40.42 16.74
C ILE A 34 -1.02 41.55 17.63
N ASN A 35 -1.94 42.36 18.15
CA ASN A 35 -1.61 43.42 19.10
C ASN A 35 -1.79 42.90 20.53
N VAL A 36 -0.74 43.04 21.35
CA VAL A 36 -0.74 42.60 22.75
C VAL A 36 -0.41 43.78 23.64
N SER A 37 -1.25 44.04 24.64
CA SER A 37 -0.95 45.08 25.62
C SER A 37 0.14 44.65 26.58
N ALA A 38 0.83 45.63 27.18
CA ALA A 38 1.87 45.40 28.18
C ALA A 38 1.41 44.43 29.27
N GLY A 39 2.23 43.42 29.56
CA GLY A 39 1.98 42.39 30.57
C GLY A 39 0.84 41.39 30.27
N GLN A 40 0.11 41.53 29.16
CA GLN A 40 -1.00 40.63 28.83
C GLN A 40 -0.53 39.33 28.20
N ARG A 41 -1.36 38.28 28.40
CA ARG A 41 -1.25 36.99 27.74
C ARG A 41 -2.37 36.79 26.73
N ILE A 42 -2.02 36.22 25.59
CA ILE A 42 -2.96 35.87 24.53
C ILE A 42 -2.63 34.49 23.99
N VAL A 43 -3.59 33.89 23.29
CA VAL A 43 -3.40 32.64 22.55
C VAL A 43 -3.94 32.80 21.15
N VAL A 44 -3.22 32.21 20.19
CA VAL A 44 -3.53 32.29 18.76
C VAL A 44 -3.48 30.89 18.18
N LYS A 45 -4.59 30.48 17.57
CA LYS A 45 -4.66 29.25 16.79
C LYS A 45 -4.02 29.49 15.42
N THR A 46 -3.24 28.52 14.96
CA THR A 46 -2.80 28.42 13.56
C THR A 46 -3.95 27.99 12.64
N GLU A 47 -3.78 28.19 11.34
CA GLU A 47 -4.60 27.47 10.35
C GLU A 47 -4.36 25.95 10.52
N ASP A 48 -5.40 25.14 10.27
CA ASP A 48 -5.30 23.69 10.45
C ASP A 48 -4.20 23.11 9.55
N LEU A 49 -3.29 22.37 10.17
CA LEU A 49 -2.20 21.68 9.47
C LEU A 49 -2.79 20.67 8.48
N PRO A 50 -2.29 20.66 7.23
CA PRO A 50 -2.79 19.74 6.23
C PRO A 50 -2.41 18.29 6.55
N ALA A 51 -3.21 17.35 6.04
CA ALA A 51 -2.94 15.93 6.19
C ALA A 51 -1.55 15.56 5.62
N GLY A 52 -0.79 14.78 6.38
CA GLY A 52 0.59 14.41 6.03
C GLY A 52 1.64 15.45 6.44
N THR A 53 1.27 16.46 7.24
CA THR A 53 2.25 17.35 7.86
C THR A 53 3.15 16.58 8.81
N THR A 54 4.46 16.60 8.61
CA THR A 54 5.45 15.98 9.51
C THR A 54 6.32 17.02 10.23
N GLU A 55 6.41 18.22 9.65
CA GLU A 55 7.16 19.34 10.20
C GLU A 55 6.43 20.66 9.95
N PHE A 56 6.78 21.70 10.71
CA PHE A 56 6.43 23.07 10.36
C PHE A 56 7.58 24.01 10.72
N VAL A 57 7.70 25.12 9.98
CA VAL A 57 8.57 26.24 10.36
C VAL A 57 7.68 27.37 10.82
N TYR A 58 8.04 28.00 11.93
CA TYR A 58 7.43 29.26 12.31
C TYR A 58 8.46 30.37 12.39
N ARG A 59 7.96 31.60 12.22
CA ARG A 59 8.69 32.83 12.45
C ARG A 59 7.82 33.77 13.28
N ILE A 60 8.39 34.28 14.36
CA ILE A 60 7.81 35.30 15.23
C ILE A 60 8.66 36.56 15.06
N THR A 61 8.02 37.69 14.78
CA THR A 61 8.69 39.00 14.72
C THR A 61 7.87 40.02 15.49
N LEU A 62 8.50 40.72 16.42
CA LEU A 62 7.91 41.87 17.10
C LEU A 62 8.28 43.13 16.33
N LEU A 63 7.27 43.94 16.05
CA LEU A 63 7.37 45.18 15.30
C LEU A 63 6.86 46.33 16.16
N ASP A 64 7.52 47.48 16.05
CA ASP A 64 6.98 48.74 16.55
C ASP A 64 5.78 49.17 15.69
N GLU A 65 4.87 50.02 16.18
CA GLU A 65 3.59 50.34 15.53
C GLU A 65 3.72 50.76 14.04
N ASN A 66 4.83 51.41 13.66
CA ASN A 66 5.07 51.91 12.31
C ASN A 66 5.92 50.99 11.43
N GLN A 67 6.36 49.83 11.93
CA GLN A 67 7.20 48.90 11.19
C GLN A 67 6.36 47.88 10.40
N GLN A 68 6.90 47.46 9.25
CA GLN A 68 6.35 46.39 8.41
C GLN A 68 7.43 45.39 8.04
N LEU A 69 7.05 44.14 7.77
CA LEU A 69 7.98 43.13 7.28
C LEU A 69 8.35 43.41 5.82
N ALA A 70 9.65 43.32 5.52
CA ALA A 70 10.14 43.45 4.15
C ALA A 70 9.86 42.20 3.29
N ASN A 71 9.82 41.00 3.88
CA ASN A 71 9.61 39.72 3.20
C ASN A 71 8.82 38.76 4.08
N SER A 72 7.91 37.97 3.51
CA SER A 72 7.21 36.89 4.23
C SER A 72 8.01 35.58 4.30
N LEU A 73 7.72 34.74 5.30
CA LEU A 73 8.34 33.44 5.49
C LEU A 73 8.10 32.52 4.28
N ALA A 74 6.87 32.53 3.76
CA ALA A 74 6.51 31.79 2.56
C ALA A 74 7.34 32.21 1.33
N SER A 75 7.68 33.50 1.21
CA SER A 75 8.54 34.02 0.13
C SER A 75 9.98 33.57 0.28
N ILE A 76 10.52 33.56 1.51
CA ILE A 76 11.87 33.06 1.79
C ILE A 76 11.98 31.56 1.49
N LEU A 77 10.98 30.77 1.88
CA LEU A 77 10.91 29.33 1.59
C LEU A 77 10.69 29.03 0.09
N LYS A 78 10.36 30.02 -0.75
CA LYS A 78 10.41 29.88 -2.21
C LYS A 78 11.82 29.95 -2.75
N ALA A 79 12.71 30.71 -2.10
CA ALA A 79 14.09 30.89 -2.52
C ALA A 79 15.04 29.79 -2.00
N ILE A 80 14.58 28.94 -1.06
CA ILE A 80 15.36 27.86 -0.45
C ILE A 80 14.71 26.51 -0.81
N PRO A 81 15.27 25.75 -1.77
CA PRO A 81 14.71 24.46 -2.22
C PRO A 81 14.72 23.37 -1.15
N ASP A 82 15.71 23.38 -0.26
CA ASP A 82 15.82 22.48 0.89
C ASP A 82 16.24 23.26 2.15
N PRO A 83 15.31 23.49 3.09
CA PRO A 83 15.57 24.16 4.34
C PRO A 83 16.10 23.24 5.45
N THR A 84 16.58 22.04 5.16
CA THR A 84 17.22 21.17 6.17
C THR A 84 18.33 21.89 6.96
N GLY A 85 19.02 22.86 6.34
CA GLY A 85 19.97 23.78 6.97
C GLY A 85 19.37 24.83 7.94
N ILE A 86 18.09 24.73 8.29
CA ILE A 86 17.38 25.59 9.26
C ILE A 86 17.41 24.99 10.68
N SER A 87 18.12 23.87 10.88
CA SER A 87 18.22 23.25 12.21
C SER A 87 18.77 24.23 13.24
N GLN A 88 18.15 24.20 14.43
CA GLN A 88 18.44 25.07 15.58
C GLN A 88 19.94 25.31 15.74
N GLY A 89 20.39 26.54 15.48
CA GLY A 89 21.77 26.99 15.69
C GLY A 89 22.69 27.06 14.47
N SER A 90 22.24 26.72 13.25
CA SER A 90 23.05 26.84 12.03
C SER A 90 22.80 28.15 11.27
N ALA A 91 23.76 28.55 10.41
CA ALA A 91 23.71 29.80 9.62
C ALA A 91 22.43 29.96 8.77
N GLY A 92 21.69 28.88 8.49
CA GLY A 92 20.41 28.93 7.77
C GLY A 92 19.24 29.53 8.57
N ALA A 93 19.26 29.47 9.91
CA ALA A 93 18.24 30.16 10.73
C ALA A 93 18.33 31.68 10.60
N VAL A 94 19.53 32.23 10.37
CA VAL A 94 19.79 33.65 10.12
C VAL A 94 19.08 34.15 8.85
N PHE A 95 18.90 33.28 7.84
CA PHE A 95 18.22 33.64 6.60
C PHE A 95 16.70 33.77 6.73
N ILE A 96 16.09 33.14 7.75
CA ILE A 96 14.65 33.20 7.98
C ILE A 96 14.28 34.31 8.94
N LEU A 97 15.11 34.53 9.96
CA LEU A 97 14.92 35.58 10.94
C LEU A 97 14.71 36.91 10.23
N SER A 98 13.73 37.68 10.71
CA SER A 98 13.50 39.01 10.16
C SER A 98 14.73 39.88 10.42
N LYS A 99 15.15 40.61 9.37
CA LYS A 99 16.17 41.66 9.47
C LYS A 99 15.66 42.87 10.27
N VAL A 100 14.34 42.99 10.40
CA VAL A 100 13.65 44.04 11.17
C VAL A 100 13.06 43.41 12.43
N SER A 101 13.36 43.97 13.59
CA SER A 101 12.73 43.63 14.86
C SER A 101 12.76 44.87 15.73
N GLY A 102 11.62 45.21 16.35
CA GLY A 102 11.54 46.26 17.36
C GLY A 102 12.29 45.89 18.64
N ASP A 103 12.30 46.83 19.59
CA ASP A 103 12.93 46.65 20.91
C ASP A 103 12.07 45.82 21.88
N ASP A 104 10.79 45.67 21.54
CA ASP A 104 9.80 44.90 22.28
C ASP A 104 10.16 43.41 22.39
N LYS A 105 9.83 42.81 23.53
CA LYS A 105 10.15 41.40 23.81
C LYS A 105 8.94 40.64 24.35
N CYS A 106 8.79 39.40 23.91
CA CYS A 106 7.78 38.48 24.44
C CYS A 106 8.39 37.14 24.85
N LYS A 107 7.71 36.46 25.78
CA LYS A 107 7.85 35.02 25.96
C LYS A 107 6.74 34.34 25.17
N TYR A 108 6.98 33.11 24.71
CA TYR A 108 5.95 32.35 24.05
C TYR A 108 6.03 30.85 24.38
N ALA A 109 4.93 30.16 24.19
CA ALA A 109 4.81 28.72 24.34
C ALA A 109 3.87 28.14 23.27
N LEU A 110 4.14 26.92 22.83
CA LEU A 110 3.29 26.20 21.88
C LEU A 110 2.49 25.14 22.61
N PHE A 111 1.27 24.90 22.18
CA PHE A 111 0.33 23.94 22.76
C PHE A 111 -0.36 23.14 21.66
N SER A 112 -0.74 21.90 21.97
CA SER A 112 -1.41 21.00 21.05
C SER A 112 -2.94 21.00 21.16
N SER A 113 -3.50 21.74 22.13
CA SER A 113 -4.94 21.86 22.32
C SER A 113 -5.37 23.25 22.81
N SER A 114 -6.60 23.63 22.47
CA SER A 114 -7.23 24.86 22.96
C SER A 114 -7.26 24.91 24.49
N GLU A 115 -7.61 23.81 25.15
CA GLU A 115 -7.70 23.75 26.62
C GLU A 115 -6.36 24.10 27.30
N THR A 116 -5.26 23.51 26.83
CA THR A 116 -3.93 23.76 27.41
C THR A 116 -3.41 25.16 27.10
N ALA A 117 -3.75 25.70 25.93
CA ALA A 117 -3.45 27.08 25.57
C ALA A 117 -4.24 28.07 26.44
N GLN A 118 -5.55 27.88 26.63
CA GLN A 118 -6.37 28.76 27.47
C GLN A 118 -5.91 28.72 28.93
N PHE A 119 -5.56 27.54 29.44
CA PHE A 119 -4.97 27.43 30.78
C PHE A 119 -3.69 28.28 30.93
N TYR A 120 -2.83 28.32 29.90
CA TYR A 120 -1.67 29.21 29.89
C TYR A 120 -2.07 30.69 29.88
N LYS A 121 -3.07 31.07 29.08
CA LYS A 121 -3.56 32.45 29.02
C LYS A 121 -3.95 32.96 30.42
N GLU A 122 -4.69 32.14 31.16
CA GLU A 122 -5.18 32.47 32.50
C GLU A 122 -4.05 32.42 33.53
N SER A 123 -3.34 31.30 33.64
CA SER A 123 -2.41 31.02 34.75
C SER A 123 -0.97 31.48 34.52
N GLY A 124 -0.56 31.67 33.26
CA GLY A 124 0.84 31.87 32.86
C GLY A 124 1.72 30.63 32.97
N LYS A 125 1.18 29.48 33.39
CA LYS A 125 1.93 28.24 33.59
C LYS A 125 2.14 27.51 32.27
N THR A 126 3.36 27.03 32.04
CA THR A 126 3.77 26.35 30.81
C THR A 126 3.96 24.84 30.97
N ASN A 127 3.52 24.25 32.10
CA ASN A 127 3.71 22.82 32.40
C ASN A 127 3.11 21.87 31.35
N LYS A 128 2.10 22.32 30.61
CA LYS A 128 1.44 21.56 29.53
C LYS A 128 1.84 22.03 28.12
N ALA A 129 2.85 22.90 28.01
CA ALA A 129 3.33 23.39 26.74
C ALA A 129 4.20 22.33 26.04
N CYS A 130 4.06 22.28 24.73
CA CYS A 130 4.89 21.48 23.83
C CYS A 130 6.31 22.01 23.70
N LEU A 131 6.41 23.33 23.62
CA LEU A 131 7.67 24.05 23.49
C LEU A 131 7.51 25.36 24.27
N THR A 132 8.58 25.79 24.92
CA THR A 132 8.61 27.05 25.66
C THR A 132 9.81 27.87 25.25
N GLN A 133 9.60 29.18 25.14
CA GLN A 133 10.65 30.18 25.02
C GLN A 133 10.55 31.09 26.24
N ASN A 134 11.29 30.70 27.29
CA ASN A 134 11.22 31.37 28.59
C ASN A 134 12.08 32.64 28.65
N GLU A 135 13.06 32.79 27.76
CA GLU A 135 13.79 34.04 27.59
C GLU A 135 13.01 34.95 26.65
N ALA A 136 12.85 36.22 27.04
CA ALA A 136 12.07 37.16 26.27
C ALA A 136 12.84 37.57 24.99
N VAL A 137 12.21 37.39 23.83
CA VAL A 137 12.81 37.62 22.52
C VAL A 137 11.98 38.60 21.69
N SER A 138 12.65 39.39 20.83
CA SER A 138 12.00 40.28 19.86
C SER A 138 11.79 39.62 18.50
N LYS A 139 12.49 38.51 18.22
CA LYS A 139 12.28 37.66 17.05
C LYS A 139 12.74 36.25 17.31
N ASP A 140 12.12 35.30 16.65
CA ASP A 140 12.53 33.89 16.69
C ASP A 140 12.05 33.16 15.43
N ALA A 141 12.76 32.11 15.04
CA ALA A 141 12.35 31.23 13.97
C ALA A 141 12.86 29.81 14.24
N LYS A 142 11.95 28.83 14.23
CA LYS A 142 12.32 27.43 14.49
C LYS A 142 11.61 26.49 13.52
N ARG A 143 12.32 25.43 13.11
CA ARG A 143 11.77 24.25 12.46
C ARG A 143 11.41 23.22 13.53
N ILE A 144 10.17 22.76 13.51
CA ILE A 144 9.62 21.79 14.44
C ILE A 144 9.28 20.52 13.67
N SER A 145 9.85 19.40 14.10
CA SER A 145 9.46 18.07 13.62
C SER A 145 8.43 17.51 14.61
N LEU A 146 7.22 17.22 14.14
CA LEU A 146 6.11 16.78 14.99
C LEU A 146 6.42 15.45 15.70
N GLU A 147 7.17 14.56 15.05
CA GLU A 147 7.58 13.27 15.61
C GLU A 147 8.53 13.41 16.81
N LYS A 148 9.30 14.50 16.90
CA LYS A 148 10.26 14.71 18.00
C LYS A 148 9.59 15.18 19.29
N PHE A 149 8.36 15.67 19.21
CA PHE A 149 7.65 16.26 20.35
C PHE A 149 6.41 15.42 20.66
N THR A 150 6.51 14.58 21.68
CA THR A 150 5.42 13.68 22.13
C THR A 150 4.14 14.40 22.56
N CYS A 151 4.22 15.70 22.80
CA CYS A 151 3.10 16.55 23.21
C CYS A 151 2.15 16.92 22.05
N PHE A 152 2.64 16.92 20.80
CA PHE A 152 1.80 17.18 19.64
C PHE A 152 1.07 15.88 19.36
N ASN A 153 -0.23 15.89 19.63
CA ASN A 153 -1.05 14.72 19.46
C ASN A 153 -1.08 14.34 17.98
N ALA A 154 -0.87 13.06 17.64
CA ALA A 154 -0.81 12.56 16.27
C ALA A 154 -2.10 12.84 15.46
N ASN A 155 -3.20 13.16 16.15
CA ASN A 155 -4.50 13.46 15.55
C ASN A 155 -4.90 14.95 15.63
N SER A 156 -4.06 15.83 16.19
CA SER A 156 -4.34 17.27 16.22
C SER A 156 -3.73 17.95 15.02
N ASN A 157 -4.57 18.54 14.18
CA ASN A 157 -4.13 19.42 13.10
C ASN A 157 -3.93 20.85 13.60
N GLU A 158 -4.08 21.11 14.90
CA GLU A 158 -4.06 22.46 15.44
C GLU A 158 -2.79 22.71 16.27
N ILE A 159 -2.13 23.83 15.99
CA ILE A 159 -1.06 24.36 16.83
C ILE A 159 -1.53 25.68 17.43
N TRP A 160 -1.36 25.82 18.75
CA TRP A 160 -1.73 27.02 19.49
C TRP A 160 -0.47 27.71 20.00
N PHE A 161 -0.33 29.01 19.71
CA PHE A 161 0.75 29.85 20.22
C PHE A 161 0.22 30.72 21.35
N GLY A 162 0.77 30.54 22.55
CA GLY A 162 0.57 31.44 23.67
C GLY A 162 1.69 32.48 23.72
N PHE A 163 1.35 33.76 23.81
CA PHE A 163 2.31 34.86 23.96
C PHE A 163 2.08 35.59 25.28
N GLU A 164 3.17 36.06 25.87
CA GLU A 164 3.17 36.98 27.02
C GLU A 164 4.06 38.18 26.71
N SER A 165 3.46 39.38 26.70
CA SER A 165 4.23 40.62 26.55
C SER A 165 5.08 40.87 27.79
N LYS A 166 6.34 41.22 27.58
CA LYS A 166 7.25 41.70 28.64
C LYS A 166 7.54 43.19 28.56
N ASN A 167 6.80 43.90 27.71
CA ASN A 167 6.83 45.35 27.69
C ASN A 167 6.21 45.92 28.96
N TRP A 168 6.77 47.04 29.42
CA TRP A 168 6.27 47.75 30.60
C TRP A 168 5.06 48.62 30.26
N ILE A 169 5.11 49.38 29.16
CA ILE A 169 4.16 50.48 28.92
C ILE A 169 3.44 50.34 27.56
N LEU A 170 4.17 50.05 26.49
CA LEU A 170 3.63 50.08 25.13
C LEU A 170 3.02 48.73 24.71
N LYS A 171 2.00 48.82 23.84
CA LYS A 171 1.45 47.67 23.12
C LYS A 171 2.49 47.20 22.09
N GLN A 172 2.62 45.89 21.93
CA GLN A 172 3.49 45.27 20.93
C GLN A 172 2.68 44.70 19.78
N LYS A 173 3.20 44.81 18.55
CA LYS A 173 2.68 44.11 17.38
C LYS A 173 3.50 42.85 17.13
N ILE A 174 2.88 41.69 17.25
CA ILE A 174 3.48 40.38 16.94
C ILE A 174 3.02 39.95 15.54
N ILE A 175 3.97 39.62 14.68
CA ILE A 175 3.72 38.88 13.45
C ILE A 175 4.06 37.41 13.68
N LEU A 176 3.06 36.54 13.51
CA LEU A 176 3.23 35.10 13.55
C LEU A 176 3.04 34.52 12.14
N GLU A 177 4.07 33.86 11.65
CA GLU A 177 4.04 33.10 10.41
C GLU A 177 4.33 31.63 10.67
N VAL A 178 3.52 30.72 10.13
CA VAL A 178 3.71 29.27 10.25
C VAL A 178 3.50 28.61 8.89
N VAL A 179 4.46 27.81 8.43
CA VAL A 179 4.41 27.10 7.14
C VAL A 179 4.63 25.60 7.38
N PRO A 180 3.65 24.72 7.08
CA PRO A 180 3.81 23.28 7.23
C PRO A 180 4.63 22.65 6.10
N TRP A 181 5.33 21.55 6.42
CA TRP A 181 5.92 20.62 5.46
C TRP A 181 5.06 19.39 5.34
N VAL A 182 4.62 19.10 4.12
CA VAL A 182 3.69 18.00 3.80
C VAL A 182 4.41 16.89 3.06
N ASP A 183 4.39 15.69 3.62
CA ASP A 183 4.92 14.48 2.99
C ASP A 183 3.95 13.97 1.89
N TYR A 184 4.48 13.66 0.72
CA TYR A 184 3.68 13.23 -0.43
C TYR A 184 2.97 11.90 -0.22
N LYS A 185 3.55 10.98 0.55
CA LYS A 185 2.97 9.65 0.82
C LYS A 185 1.93 9.76 1.94
N LEU A 186 2.26 10.43 3.04
CA LEU A 186 1.37 10.57 4.19
C LEU A 186 0.15 11.46 3.88
N SER A 187 0.30 12.45 3.00
CA SER A 187 -0.82 13.31 2.57
C SER A 187 -1.91 12.59 1.77
N ARG A 188 -1.68 11.34 1.35
CA ARG A 188 -2.71 10.50 0.71
C ARG A 188 -3.67 9.85 1.71
N SER A 189 -3.47 10.06 3.02
CA SER A 189 -4.35 9.62 4.12
C SER A 189 -4.56 8.10 4.23
N TRP A 190 -3.57 7.30 3.80
CA TRP A 190 -3.58 5.84 3.92
C TRP A 190 -3.06 5.37 5.29
N THR A 191 -3.78 5.72 6.36
CA THR A 191 -3.47 5.29 7.73
C THR A 191 -3.56 3.77 7.89
N ILE A 192 -3.06 3.23 9.01
CA ILE A 192 -3.17 1.78 9.31
C ILE A 192 -4.64 1.36 9.30
N ASP A 193 -5.52 2.11 9.95
CA ASP A 193 -6.94 1.75 10.04
C ASP A 193 -7.66 1.86 8.69
N ASN A 194 -7.32 2.87 7.89
CA ASN A 194 -7.86 3.01 6.54
C ASN A 194 -7.43 1.84 5.64
N ARG A 195 -6.16 1.42 5.71
CA ARG A 195 -5.66 0.23 5.00
C ARG A 195 -6.36 -1.05 5.46
N LYS A 196 -6.54 -1.23 6.78
CA LYS A 196 -7.30 -2.36 7.35
C LYS A 196 -8.74 -2.39 6.85
N SER A 197 -9.40 -1.23 6.74
CA SER A 197 -10.78 -1.16 6.25
C SER A 197 -10.91 -1.62 4.78
N ILE A 198 -9.93 -1.28 3.93
CA ILE A 198 -9.92 -1.72 2.52
C ILE A 198 -9.65 -3.23 2.44
N ILE A 199 -8.70 -3.75 3.22
CA ILE A 199 -8.44 -5.19 3.27
C ILE A 199 -9.68 -5.96 3.75
N ALA A 200 -10.34 -5.48 4.81
CA ALA A 200 -11.55 -6.09 5.32
C ALA A 200 -12.65 -6.13 4.25
N LEU A 201 -12.84 -5.04 3.50
CA LEU A 201 -13.79 -4.97 2.39
C LEU A 201 -13.40 -5.93 1.25
N ALA A 202 -12.12 -6.01 0.87
CA ALA A 202 -11.64 -6.94 -0.15
C ALA A 202 -11.95 -8.41 0.21
N LYS A 203 -11.79 -8.78 1.49
CA LYS A 203 -12.09 -10.13 2.02
C LYS A 203 -13.56 -10.51 1.91
N THR A 204 -14.47 -9.54 1.77
CA THR A 204 -15.90 -9.81 1.58
C THR A 204 -16.28 -10.20 0.15
N SER A 205 -15.37 -10.02 -0.81
CA SER A 205 -15.62 -10.38 -2.21
C SER A 205 -15.84 -11.89 -2.37
N ASP A 206 -16.69 -12.27 -3.33
CA ASP A 206 -17.03 -13.68 -3.57
C ASP A 206 -15.80 -14.54 -3.88
N LEU A 207 -14.82 -13.96 -4.60
CA LEU A 207 -13.59 -14.65 -4.90
C LEU A 207 -12.71 -14.83 -3.65
N ALA A 208 -12.49 -13.77 -2.85
CA ALA A 208 -11.66 -13.86 -1.65
C ALA A 208 -12.24 -14.85 -0.62
N LYS A 209 -13.56 -14.97 -0.53
CA LYS A 209 -14.24 -15.97 0.32
C LYS A 209 -14.01 -17.42 -0.11
N LYS A 210 -13.71 -17.65 -1.38
CA LYS A 210 -13.39 -18.97 -1.93
C LYS A 210 -11.91 -19.33 -1.78
N MET A 211 -11.05 -18.39 -1.40
CA MET A 211 -9.64 -18.66 -1.09
C MET A 211 -9.52 -19.09 0.36
N ILE A 212 -8.62 -20.05 0.65
CA ILE A 212 -8.27 -20.41 2.03
C ILE A 212 -7.40 -19.30 2.63
N ASN A 213 -6.48 -18.74 1.83
CA ASN A 213 -5.72 -17.54 2.20
C ASN A 213 -5.86 -16.46 1.13
N SER A 214 -6.63 -15.41 1.44
CA SER A 214 -6.85 -14.26 0.55
C SER A 214 -5.96 -13.05 0.83
N ASP A 215 -4.99 -13.15 1.74
CA ASP A 215 -4.22 -11.98 2.20
C ASP A 215 -3.43 -11.32 1.07
N ASP A 216 -2.64 -12.09 0.31
CA ASP A 216 -1.86 -11.55 -0.81
C ASP A 216 -2.75 -10.92 -1.89
N PHE A 217 -3.90 -11.54 -2.16
CA PHE A 217 -4.90 -10.99 -3.10
C PHE A 217 -5.47 -9.66 -2.60
N CYS A 218 -5.85 -9.59 -1.31
CA CYS A 218 -6.39 -8.38 -0.71
C CYS A 218 -5.34 -7.26 -0.59
N LEU A 219 -4.08 -7.61 -0.32
CA LEU A 219 -2.95 -6.68 -0.31
C LEU A 219 -2.69 -6.12 -1.70
N CYS A 220 -2.73 -6.95 -2.74
CA CYS A 220 -2.62 -6.47 -4.13
C CYS A 220 -3.74 -5.48 -4.50
N ILE A 221 -4.98 -5.71 -4.08
CA ILE A 221 -6.07 -4.75 -4.27
C ILE A 221 -5.78 -3.45 -3.51
N LEU A 222 -5.34 -3.54 -2.27
CA LEU A 222 -4.97 -2.37 -1.47
C LEU A 222 -3.88 -1.54 -2.16
N GLU A 223 -2.81 -2.17 -2.66
CA GLU A 223 -1.73 -1.46 -3.36
C GLU A 223 -2.24 -0.69 -4.58
N LYS A 224 -3.14 -1.30 -5.37
CA LYS A 224 -3.78 -0.63 -6.51
C LYS A 224 -4.67 0.53 -6.08
N MET A 225 -5.46 0.35 -5.01
CA MET A 225 -6.25 1.43 -4.42
C MET A 225 -5.37 2.60 -3.97
N GLN A 226 -4.27 2.30 -3.27
CA GLN A 226 -3.33 3.31 -2.78
C GLN A 226 -2.67 4.10 -3.92
N LYS A 227 -2.36 3.42 -5.02
CA LYS A 227 -1.78 4.03 -6.22
C LYS A 227 -2.77 4.93 -6.94
N GLN A 228 -4.02 4.49 -7.09
CA GLN A 228 -5.04 5.22 -7.85
C GLN A 228 -5.61 6.40 -7.09
N PHE A 229 -5.89 6.25 -5.79
CA PHE A 229 -6.67 7.22 -5.02
C PHE A 229 -5.90 7.75 -3.81
N LYS A 230 -6.18 9.00 -3.42
CA LYS A 230 -6.09 9.37 -1.99
C LYS A 230 -7.29 8.76 -1.26
N PHE A 231 -7.11 8.39 0.00
CA PHE A 231 -8.20 7.73 0.73
C PHE A 231 -9.48 8.60 0.82
N GLN A 232 -9.31 9.91 1.02
CA GLN A 232 -10.44 10.86 1.07
C GLN A 232 -11.19 10.96 -0.27
N GLU A 233 -10.48 10.85 -1.39
CA GLU A 233 -11.09 10.84 -2.73
C GLU A 233 -11.89 9.54 -2.92
N TYR A 234 -11.29 8.39 -2.54
CA TYR A 234 -11.97 7.10 -2.56
C TYR A 234 -13.25 7.12 -1.69
N GLN A 235 -13.21 7.73 -0.51
CA GLN A 235 -14.38 7.82 0.36
C GLN A 235 -15.56 8.56 -0.29
N LYS A 236 -15.28 9.55 -1.15
CA LYS A 236 -16.29 10.35 -1.86
C LYS A 236 -16.87 9.67 -3.10
N LEU A 237 -16.29 8.56 -3.55
CA LEU A 237 -16.83 7.79 -4.67
C LEU A 237 -18.20 7.20 -4.34
N LEU A 238 -19.04 7.11 -5.37
CA LEU A 238 -20.32 6.41 -5.32
C LEU A 238 -20.09 4.93 -5.00
N ALA A 239 -21.11 4.28 -4.41
CA ALA A 239 -21.04 2.85 -4.09
C ALA A 239 -20.69 2.00 -5.33
N ILE A 240 -21.29 2.32 -6.48
CA ILE A 240 -21.03 1.60 -7.74
C ILE A 240 -19.59 1.79 -8.25
N GLU A 241 -19.01 2.98 -8.08
CA GLU A 241 -17.62 3.25 -8.45
C GLU A 241 -16.66 2.49 -7.54
N LYS A 242 -16.94 2.44 -6.23
CA LYS A 242 -16.18 1.63 -5.27
C LYS A 242 -16.24 0.15 -5.65
N THR A 243 -17.44 -0.40 -5.90
CA THR A 243 -17.60 -1.79 -6.33
C THR A 243 -16.84 -2.08 -7.62
N LYS A 244 -16.92 -1.17 -8.61
CA LYS A 244 -16.17 -1.30 -9.86
C LYS A 244 -14.66 -1.29 -9.61
N ALA A 245 -14.15 -0.38 -8.78
CA ALA A 245 -12.73 -0.31 -8.45
C ALA A 245 -12.23 -1.62 -7.82
N PHE A 246 -12.95 -2.20 -6.86
CA PHE A 246 -12.59 -3.50 -6.29
C PHE A 246 -12.57 -4.61 -7.34
N LYS A 247 -13.58 -4.66 -8.20
CA LYS A 247 -13.67 -5.67 -9.27
C LYS A 247 -12.51 -5.54 -10.26
N ASP A 248 -12.26 -4.33 -10.76
CA ASP A 248 -11.21 -4.07 -11.75
C ASP A 248 -9.81 -4.35 -11.15
N PHE A 249 -9.58 -3.94 -9.90
CA PHE A 249 -8.31 -4.19 -9.22
C PHE A 249 -8.12 -5.65 -8.87
N GLY A 250 -9.18 -6.35 -8.44
CA GLY A 250 -9.17 -7.79 -8.25
C GLY A 250 -8.80 -8.53 -9.52
N ASN A 251 -9.47 -8.23 -10.64
CA ASN A 251 -9.11 -8.81 -11.95
C ASN A 251 -7.65 -8.50 -12.33
N ALA A 252 -7.21 -7.27 -12.12
CA ALA A 252 -5.82 -6.87 -12.38
C ALA A 252 -4.79 -7.49 -11.42
N CYS A 253 -5.22 -8.09 -10.31
CA CYS A 253 -4.39 -8.92 -9.42
C CYS A 253 -4.30 -10.36 -9.90
N LEU A 254 -5.23 -10.80 -10.76
CA LEU A 254 -5.24 -12.14 -11.35
C LEU A 254 -4.59 -12.16 -12.73
N THR A 255 -4.56 -11.07 -13.47
CA THR A 255 -3.88 -11.04 -14.79
C THR A 255 -2.38 -11.25 -14.63
N GLU A 256 -1.79 -12.10 -15.48
CA GLU A 256 -0.38 -12.47 -15.42
C GLU A 256 0.55 -11.26 -15.60
N LYS A 257 1.10 -10.81 -14.47
CA LYS A 257 2.35 -10.08 -14.35
C LYS A 257 3.24 -10.93 -13.47
N SER A 258 4.55 -10.94 -13.70
CA SER A 258 5.52 -11.65 -12.86
C SER A 258 5.34 -11.35 -11.35
N SER A 259 4.82 -10.16 -11.01
CA SER A 259 4.48 -9.75 -9.65
C SER A 259 3.35 -10.54 -8.98
N ASN A 260 2.46 -11.20 -9.73
CA ASN A 260 1.25 -11.83 -9.21
C ASN A 260 1.30 -13.37 -9.20
N LYS A 261 2.45 -13.97 -9.57
CA LYS A 261 2.63 -15.43 -9.62
C LYS A 261 2.36 -16.10 -8.27
N THR A 262 2.71 -15.45 -7.17
CA THR A 262 2.45 -15.94 -5.81
C THR A 262 0.96 -16.11 -5.54
N ILE A 263 0.14 -15.13 -5.94
CA ILE A 263 -1.33 -15.18 -5.78
C ILE A 263 -1.91 -16.36 -6.56
N LEU A 264 -1.54 -16.50 -7.84
CA LEU A 264 -2.04 -17.59 -8.69
C LEU A 264 -1.60 -18.97 -8.18
N ASN A 265 -0.38 -19.10 -7.66
CA ASN A 265 0.10 -20.34 -7.05
C ASN A 265 -0.64 -20.66 -5.74
N GLY A 266 -0.91 -19.65 -4.91
CA GLY A 266 -1.72 -19.81 -3.71
C GLY A 266 -3.13 -20.32 -4.04
N ILE A 267 -3.76 -19.76 -5.07
CA ILE A 267 -5.08 -20.18 -5.55
C ILE A 267 -5.08 -21.64 -6.03
N ARG A 268 -4.06 -22.05 -6.79
CA ARG A 268 -3.91 -23.46 -7.23
C ARG A 268 -3.74 -24.41 -6.04
N LEU A 269 -2.94 -24.00 -5.05
CA LEU A 269 -2.75 -24.76 -3.82
C LEU A 269 -4.07 -24.88 -3.04
N ASP A 270 -4.81 -23.78 -2.90
CA ASP A 270 -6.11 -23.76 -2.23
C ASP A 270 -7.11 -24.69 -2.92
N ALA A 271 -7.18 -24.65 -4.25
CA ALA A 271 -8.02 -25.55 -5.04
C ALA A 271 -7.63 -27.03 -4.81
N TYR A 272 -6.34 -27.33 -4.78
CA TYR A 272 -5.85 -28.67 -4.45
C TYR A 272 -6.21 -29.08 -3.01
N GLN A 273 -6.16 -28.16 -2.04
CA GLN A 273 -6.58 -28.44 -0.66
C GLN A 273 -8.09 -28.70 -0.55
N TYR A 274 -8.92 -27.96 -1.29
CA TYR A 274 -10.35 -28.26 -1.40
C TYR A 274 -10.57 -29.65 -1.99
N PHE A 275 -9.88 -29.98 -3.07
CA PHE A 275 -9.95 -31.31 -3.68
C PHE A 275 -9.57 -32.42 -2.69
N LYS A 276 -8.47 -32.26 -1.94
CA LYS A 276 -8.04 -33.23 -0.92
C LYS A 276 -9.05 -33.42 0.21
N LYS A 277 -9.86 -32.40 0.49
CA LYS A 277 -10.96 -32.43 1.45
C LYS A 277 -12.30 -32.88 0.83
N GLN A 278 -12.28 -33.41 -0.39
CA GLN A 278 -13.45 -33.84 -1.17
C GLN A 278 -14.46 -32.71 -1.45
N LYS A 279 -14.03 -31.45 -1.31
CA LYS A 279 -14.81 -30.24 -1.61
C LYS A 279 -14.66 -29.88 -3.09
N TYR A 280 -15.14 -30.77 -3.96
CA TYR A 280 -14.87 -30.70 -5.40
C TYR A 280 -15.48 -29.46 -6.05
N LYS A 281 -16.67 -29.05 -5.60
CA LYS A 281 -17.34 -27.85 -6.12
C LYS A 281 -16.49 -26.60 -5.86
N GLU A 282 -15.99 -26.43 -4.64
CA GLU A 282 -15.14 -25.31 -4.26
C GLU A 282 -13.81 -25.32 -5.03
N ALA A 283 -13.18 -26.48 -5.20
CA ALA A 283 -11.97 -26.62 -6.00
C ALA A 283 -12.19 -26.21 -7.47
N ILE A 284 -13.26 -26.69 -8.09
CA ILE A 284 -13.62 -26.40 -9.49
C ILE A 284 -13.96 -24.92 -9.64
N ASP A 285 -14.84 -24.39 -8.79
CA ASP A 285 -15.27 -22.99 -8.83
C ASP A 285 -14.07 -22.04 -8.67
N LEU A 286 -13.14 -22.34 -7.76
CA LEU A 286 -11.97 -21.50 -7.54
C LEU A 286 -11.06 -21.51 -8.77
N MET A 287 -10.77 -22.67 -9.34
CA MET A 287 -9.97 -22.80 -10.56
C MET A 287 -10.59 -22.08 -11.75
N LEU A 288 -11.90 -22.23 -11.97
CA LEU A 288 -12.59 -21.57 -13.08
C LEU A 288 -12.55 -20.04 -12.93
N ASN A 289 -13.06 -19.53 -11.79
CA ASN A 289 -13.24 -18.08 -11.61
C ASN A 289 -11.91 -17.32 -11.49
N ALA A 290 -10.84 -17.97 -11.00
CA ALA A 290 -9.57 -17.30 -10.72
C ALA A 290 -8.49 -17.55 -11.77
N ILE A 291 -8.42 -18.76 -12.32
CA ILE A 291 -7.34 -19.17 -13.22
C ILE A 291 -7.84 -19.19 -14.66
N VAL A 292 -8.91 -19.93 -14.96
CA VAL A 292 -9.39 -20.13 -16.34
C VAL A 292 -10.02 -18.87 -16.91
N ASP A 293 -11.00 -18.27 -16.21
CA ASP A 293 -11.75 -17.11 -16.71
C ASP A 293 -10.87 -15.86 -16.85
N ASN A 294 -9.71 -15.84 -16.18
CA ASN A 294 -8.71 -14.78 -16.28
C ASN A 294 -7.58 -15.10 -17.28
N GLY A 295 -7.68 -16.20 -18.03
CA GLY A 295 -6.72 -16.57 -19.07
C GLY A 295 -5.37 -17.06 -18.58
N ASN A 296 -5.26 -17.47 -17.30
CA ASN A 296 -3.99 -17.90 -16.68
C ASN A 296 -3.79 -19.42 -16.66
N ALA A 297 -4.74 -20.17 -17.21
CA ALA A 297 -4.71 -21.64 -17.17
C ALA A 297 -3.70 -22.20 -18.18
N ASN A 298 -2.80 -23.06 -17.69
CA ASN A 298 -1.90 -23.87 -18.51
C ASN A 298 -2.35 -25.35 -18.56
N TYR A 299 -1.57 -26.20 -19.24
CA TYR A 299 -1.89 -27.63 -19.37
C TYR A 299 -2.04 -28.34 -18.01
N VAL A 300 -1.24 -27.97 -17.01
CA VAL A 300 -1.32 -28.53 -15.65
C VAL A 300 -2.64 -28.14 -14.97
N ASP A 301 -3.08 -26.89 -15.15
CA ASP A 301 -4.36 -26.40 -14.60
C ASP A 301 -5.56 -27.13 -15.21
N TYR A 302 -5.54 -27.35 -16.53
CA TYR A 302 -6.59 -28.12 -17.20
C TYR A 302 -6.56 -29.60 -16.83
N ASN A 303 -5.37 -30.18 -16.60
CA ASN A 303 -5.23 -31.54 -16.07
C ASN A 303 -5.80 -31.66 -14.65
N ALA A 304 -5.54 -30.68 -13.79
CA ALA A 304 -6.10 -30.61 -12.44
C ALA A 304 -7.63 -30.49 -12.48
N LEU A 305 -8.17 -29.58 -13.31
CA LEU A 305 -9.61 -29.46 -13.53
C LEU A 305 -10.23 -30.75 -14.08
N GLY A 306 -9.56 -31.41 -15.02
CA GLY A 306 -9.94 -32.72 -15.54
C GLY A 306 -10.09 -33.75 -14.42
N THR A 307 -9.08 -33.84 -13.56
CA THR A 307 -9.09 -34.67 -12.36
C THR A 307 -10.24 -34.28 -11.42
N TYR A 308 -10.45 -32.99 -11.13
CA TYR A 308 -11.53 -32.57 -10.22
C TYR A 308 -12.92 -32.92 -10.77
N TYR A 309 -13.09 -32.86 -12.09
CA TYR A 309 -14.31 -33.32 -12.75
C TYR A 309 -14.47 -34.84 -12.70
N LEU A 310 -13.39 -35.62 -12.85
CA LEU A 310 -13.44 -37.08 -12.67
C LEU A 310 -13.98 -37.45 -11.29
N TYR A 311 -13.39 -36.86 -10.24
CA TYR A 311 -13.78 -37.17 -8.86
C TYR A 311 -15.14 -36.61 -8.43
N SER A 312 -15.70 -35.67 -9.21
CA SER A 312 -17.07 -35.18 -9.03
C SER A 312 -18.08 -35.82 -10.00
N ASN A 313 -17.70 -36.92 -10.67
CA ASN A 313 -18.52 -37.68 -11.61
C ASN A 313 -19.02 -36.86 -12.82
N GLN A 314 -18.31 -35.80 -13.21
CA GLN A 314 -18.63 -34.93 -14.35
C GLN A 314 -17.78 -35.32 -15.57
N TYR A 315 -17.88 -36.57 -16.02
CA TYR A 315 -16.94 -37.17 -16.97
C TYR A 315 -16.83 -36.44 -18.31
N LEU A 316 -17.94 -35.97 -18.90
CA LEU A 316 -17.89 -35.16 -20.12
C LEU A 316 -17.09 -33.86 -19.95
N LYS A 317 -17.19 -33.21 -18.79
CA LYS A 317 -16.39 -32.01 -18.48
C LYS A 317 -14.93 -32.37 -18.23
N ALA A 318 -14.66 -33.51 -17.60
CA ALA A 318 -13.31 -34.02 -17.44
C ALA A 318 -12.63 -34.25 -18.80
N ILE A 319 -13.29 -34.95 -19.72
CA ILE A 319 -12.82 -35.18 -21.09
C ILE A 319 -12.55 -33.85 -21.79
N LYS A 320 -13.47 -32.89 -21.70
CA LYS A 320 -13.30 -31.56 -22.31
C LYS A 320 -12.06 -30.84 -21.76
N SER A 321 -11.88 -30.79 -20.45
CA SER A 321 -10.72 -30.16 -19.81
C SER A 321 -9.41 -30.87 -20.19
N LEU A 322 -9.39 -32.19 -20.16
CA LEU A 322 -8.20 -33.00 -20.48
C LEU A 322 -7.82 -32.89 -21.96
N LYS A 323 -8.78 -32.82 -22.88
CA LYS A 323 -8.52 -32.51 -24.29
C LYS A 323 -7.94 -31.12 -24.49
N THR A 324 -8.37 -30.13 -23.70
CA THR A 324 -7.76 -28.80 -23.72
C THR A 324 -6.33 -28.86 -23.20
N ALA A 325 -6.07 -29.59 -22.12
CA ALA A 325 -4.73 -29.81 -21.59
C ALA A 325 -3.81 -30.47 -22.62
N GLU A 326 -4.29 -31.54 -23.28
CA GLU A 326 -3.58 -32.28 -24.33
C GLU A 326 -3.23 -31.42 -25.54
N LYS A 327 -4.09 -30.45 -25.90
CA LYS A 327 -3.79 -29.50 -26.98
C LYS A 327 -2.68 -28.52 -26.62
N LEU A 328 -2.53 -28.22 -25.34
CA LEU A 328 -1.49 -27.30 -24.84
C LEU A 328 -0.15 -28.03 -24.64
N ASP A 329 -0.20 -29.30 -24.23
CA ASP A 329 0.95 -30.20 -24.13
C ASP A 329 0.51 -31.62 -24.45
N ASP A 330 0.90 -32.11 -25.63
CA ASP A 330 0.54 -33.44 -26.12
C ASP A 330 1.53 -34.53 -25.69
N ALA A 331 2.67 -34.14 -25.11
CA ALA A 331 3.72 -35.03 -24.64
C ALA A 331 3.52 -35.45 -23.18
N GLU A 332 2.77 -34.67 -22.39
CA GLU A 332 2.47 -34.95 -20.99
C GLU A 332 1.62 -36.23 -20.82
N LEU A 333 2.28 -37.32 -20.42
CA LEU A 333 1.67 -38.65 -20.29
C LEU A 333 0.63 -38.72 -19.17
N LEU A 334 0.73 -37.90 -18.13
CA LEU A 334 -0.29 -37.87 -17.08
C LEU A 334 -1.63 -37.39 -17.62
N ILE A 335 -1.63 -36.45 -18.56
CA ILE A 335 -2.86 -35.99 -19.24
C ILE A 335 -3.47 -37.12 -20.05
N LYS A 336 -2.66 -37.86 -20.81
CA LYS A 336 -3.12 -39.01 -21.62
C LYS A 336 -3.74 -40.09 -20.74
N LEU A 337 -3.12 -40.38 -19.60
CA LEU A 337 -3.62 -41.37 -18.65
C LEU A 337 -4.96 -40.92 -18.04
N ASN A 338 -5.03 -39.67 -17.58
CA ASN A 338 -6.29 -39.12 -17.04
C ASN A 338 -7.39 -39.08 -18.11
N LEU A 339 -7.05 -38.83 -19.37
CA LEU A 339 -8.01 -38.87 -20.48
C LEU A 339 -8.51 -40.31 -20.73
N ALA A 340 -7.63 -41.31 -20.63
CA ALA A 340 -8.03 -42.72 -20.70
C ALA A 340 -8.99 -43.09 -19.57
N HIS A 341 -8.73 -42.65 -18.34
CA HIS A 341 -9.64 -42.81 -17.20
C HIS A 341 -10.99 -42.12 -17.45
N ALA A 342 -10.98 -40.90 -17.97
CA ALA A 342 -12.19 -40.15 -18.25
C ALA A 342 -13.06 -40.81 -19.33
N TYR A 343 -12.46 -41.35 -20.39
CA TYR A 343 -13.18 -42.15 -21.38
C TYR A 343 -13.78 -43.41 -20.77
N LEU A 344 -12.99 -44.15 -19.99
CA LEU A 344 -13.44 -45.39 -19.36
C LEU A 344 -14.66 -45.15 -18.44
N LEU A 345 -14.58 -44.11 -17.60
CA LEU A 345 -15.65 -43.72 -16.68
C LEU A 345 -16.87 -43.10 -17.37
N ASN A 346 -16.69 -42.55 -18.58
CA ASN A 346 -17.78 -42.09 -19.43
C ASN A 346 -18.45 -43.23 -20.23
N GLY A 347 -17.94 -44.48 -20.13
CA GLY A 347 -18.44 -45.64 -20.89
C GLY A 347 -17.79 -45.83 -22.27
N ASP A 348 -16.82 -44.98 -22.63
CA ASP A 348 -16.11 -45.02 -23.91
C ASP A 348 -14.93 -46.02 -23.86
N PHE A 349 -15.24 -47.30 -23.61
CA PHE A 349 -14.23 -48.34 -23.44
C PHE A 349 -13.24 -48.44 -24.62
N HIS A 350 -13.72 -48.25 -25.85
CA HIS A 350 -12.89 -48.32 -27.04
C HIS A 350 -11.75 -47.29 -27.02
N GLU A 351 -12.08 -46.03 -26.72
CA GLU A 351 -11.12 -44.92 -26.66
C GLU A 351 -10.13 -45.10 -25.49
N ALA A 352 -10.63 -45.50 -24.32
CA ALA A 352 -9.79 -45.83 -23.18
C ALA A 352 -8.78 -46.93 -23.53
N LYS A 353 -9.25 -48.02 -24.16
CA LYS A 353 -8.41 -49.16 -24.58
C LYS A 353 -7.32 -48.73 -25.57
N ILE A 354 -7.61 -47.84 -26.51
CA ILE A 354 -6.62 -47.33 -27.46
C ILE A 354 -5.47 -46.64 -26.72
N LEU A 355 -5.78 -45.72 -25.80
CA LEU A 355 -4.78 -44.99 -25.04
C LEU A 355 -3.96 -45.92 -24.13
N HIS A 356 -4.63 -46.81 -23.39
CA HIS A 356 -3.96 -47.78 -22.53
C HIS A 356 -2.99 -48.68 -23.31
N LYS A 357 -3.39 -49.19 -24.48
CA LYS A 357 -2.50 -50.00 -25.33
C LYS A 357 -1.31 -49.21 -25.87
N LYS A 358 -1.55 -47.97 -26.30
CA LYS A 358 -0.52 -47.12 -26.92
C LYS A 358 0.62 -46.80 -25.95
N TYR A 359 0.29 -46.53 -24.69
CA TYR A 359 1.23 -46.00 -23.71
C TYR A 359 1.66 -46.98 -22.61
N LYS A 360 1.19 -48.24 -22.61
CA LYS A 360 1.47 -49.21 -21.53
C LYS A 360 2.94 -49.43 -21.18
N SER A 361 3.85 -49.23 -22.14
CA SER A 361 5.30 -49.39 -21.95
C SER A 361 6.03 -48.10 -21.55
N GLN A 362 5.31 -47.01 -21.32
CA GLN A 362 5.89 -45.69 -21.00
C GLN A 362 5.87 -45.41 -19.50
N ASN A 363 6.77 -44.51 -19.09
CA ASN A 363 6.80 -43.97 -17.73
C ASN A 363 5.96 -42.70 -17.64
N VAL A 364 4.99 -42.66 -16.71
CA VAL A 364 4.13 -41.49 -16.50
C VAL A 364 4.81 -40.48 -15.58
N THR A 365 5.57 -40.97 -14.60
CA THR A 365 6.46 -40.17 -13.76
C THR A 365 7.82 -40.86 -13.65
N ALA A 366 8.80 -40.20 -13.02
CA ALA A 366 10.10 -40.82 -12.73
C ALA A 366 10.00 -42.07 -11.85
N LEU A 367 8.90 -42.26 -11.12
CA LEU A 367 8.70 -43.35 -10.16
C LEU A 367 7.65 -44.37 -10.57
N GLN A 368 6.75 -44.03 -11.50
CA GLN A 368 5.62 -44.87 -11.86
C GLN A 368 5.50 -45.02 -13.37
N ASN A 369 5.44 -46.27 -13.83
CA ASN A 369 5.07 -46.58 -15.20
C ASN A 369 3.56 -46.53 -15.39
N TRP A 370 3.13 -46.56 -16.64
CA TRP A 370 1.72 -46.49 -17.01
C TRP A 370 0.85 -47.52 -16.27
N ILE A 371 1.31 -48.77 -16.20
CA ILE A 371 0.55 -49.88 -15.60
C ILE A 371 0.44 -49.68 -14.08
N THR A 372 1.54 -49.37 -13.39
CA THR A 372 1.52 -49.19 -11.93
C THR A 372 0.72 -47.96 -11.52
N LYS A 373 0.79 -46.87 -12.30
CA LYS A 373 -0.04 -45.69 -12.08
C LYS A 373 -1.52 -45.98 -12.30
N THR A 374 -1.88 -46.66 -13.41
CA THR A 374 -3.27 -47.06 -13.70
C THR A 374 -3.87 -47.87 -12.54
N LYS A 375 -3.13 -48.86 -12.02
CA LYS A 375 -3.58 -49.66 -10.87
C LYS A 375 -3.83 -48.80 -9.63
N SER A 376 -2.88 -47.92 -9.29
CA SER A 376 -3.04 -47.01 -8.16
C SER A 376 -4.26 -46.11 -8.31
N ASP A 377 -4.50 -45.59 -9.51
CA ASP A 377 -5.64 -44.71 -9.78
C ASP A 377 -6.96 -45.45 -9.69
N PHE A 378 -7.06 -46.68 -10.20
CA PHE A 378 -8.27 -47.50 -10.05
C PHE A 378 -8.58 -47.81 -8.59
N GLU A 379 -7.57 -48.12 -7.77
CA GLU A 379 -7.78 -48.31 -6.34
C GLU A 379 -8.21 -47.02 -5.63
N ASP A 380 -7.64 -45.88 -6.00
CA ASP A 380 -8.04 -44.60 -5.43
C ASP A 380 -9.44 -44.17 -5.89
N PHE A 381 -9.84 -44.46 -7.14
CA PHE A 381 -11.21 -44.30 -7.61
C PHE A 381 -12.19 -45.13 -6.78
N LYS A 382 -11.91 -46.42 -6.58
CA LYS A 382 -12.75 -47.30 -5.75
C LYS A 382 -12.91 -46.77 -4.33
N LYS A 383 -11.83 -46.30 -3.69
CA LYS A 383 -11.87 -45.68 -2.34
C LYS A 383 -12.73 -44.43 -2.28
N ASN A 384 -12.85 -43.70 -3.39
CA ASN A 384 -13.69 -42.50 -3.51
C ASN A 384 -15.09 -42.80 -4.07
N GLY A 385 -15.49 -44.08 -4.12
CA GLY A 385 -16.82 -44.49 -4.58
C GLY A 385 -17.03 -44.45 -6.09
N ILE A 386 -15.95 -44.32 -6.87
CA ILE A 386 -15.98 -44.33 -8.33
C ILE A 386 -15.71 -45.77 -8.80
N GLN A 387 -16.66 -46.35 -9.52
CA GLN A 387 -16.60 -47.74 -9.97
C GLN A 387 -16.82 -47.84 -11.49
N SER A 388 -16.19 -48.85 -12.10
CA SER A 388 -16.40 -49.22 -13.49
C SER A 388 -16.12 -50.73 -13.65
N ASP A 389 -17.03 -51.43 -14.32
CA ASP A 389 -16.88 -52.86 -14.63
C ASP A 389 -15.70 -53.12 -15.58
N ASP A 390 -15.24 -52.09 -16.30
CA ASP A 390 -14.16 -52.22 -17.26
C ASP A 390 -12.76 -52.02 -16.65
N PHE A 391 -12.63 -51.70 -15.35
CA PHE A 391 -11.32 -51.59 -14.70
C PHE A 391 -10.49 -52.87 -14.85
N ASP A 392 -11.06 -54.01 -14.45
CA ASP A 392 -10.37 -55.31 -14.55
C ASP A 392 -10.10 -55.70 -16.00
N ARG A 393 -10.99 -55.30 -16.90
CA ARG A 393 -10.85 -55.54 -18.34
C ARG A 393 -9.69 -54.76 -18.93
N ILE A 394 -9.47 -53.51 -18.52
CA ILE A 394 -8.31 -52.72 -18.92
C ILE A 394 -7.03 -53.30 -18.34
N LEU A 395 -7.01 -53.72 -17.07
CA LEU A 395 -5.81 -54.31 -16.45
C LEU A 395 -5.35 -55.56 -17.21
N LYS A 396 -6.27 -56.47 -17.56
CA LYS A 396 -5.97 -57.66 -18.40
C LYS A 396 -5.41 -57.35 -19.79
N ILE A 397 -5.60 -56.14 -20.30
CA ILE A 397 -5.12 -55.73 -21.64
C ILE A 397 -3.70 -55.17 -21.59
N ILE A 398 -3.33 -54.55 -20.47
CA ILE A 398 -2.04 -53.83 -20.33
C ILE A 398 -0.98 -54.61 -19.56
N GLU A 399 -1.40 -55.51 -18.67
CA GLU A 399 -0.55 -56.58 -18.11
C GLU A 399 -0.19 -57.60 -19.18
#